data_AF-A0A9P9CLA4-F1
#
_entry.id   AF-A0A9P9CLA4-F1
#
_cell.length_a   1.000
_cell.length_b   1.000
_cell.length_c   1.000
_cell.angle_alpha   90.00
_cell.angle_beta   90.00
_cell.angle_gamma   90.00
#
_symmetry.space_group_name_H-M   'P 1'
#
loop_
_entity.id
_entity.type
_entity.pdbx_description
1 polymer ?
#
loop_
_entity_poly.entity_id
_entity_poly.type
_entity_poly.pdbx_seq_one_letter_code
_entity_poly.pdbx_strand_id
1 'polypeptide(L)'
;MVALRLSGSTLHDTPVQTILLLVSSAWAWFGNVPEPAPPTSCLAKSGTFEQLVQCLNSYTVPAKTYDADTYAEAQPTDPQLAAWTSAVQTLMTVGTSNTCTAAIATIDENNALYGIYTFADFTDSENNAAYCVLIESTGTEADKYSKGWGFLAVPTFAVPSRLHLSAPHPIFDEDTPEQAGALFKSAGARSLLIAGRHRQSYHVPTSCIQPLNNRTIYFKTDPAHDIEQPFFAASIALFEAQTAAPGGCPAASCAFLQLHAKATTTCAKDKAFLSAGLGHTPLDVAWYTDATYRPVKGLKSALLAPDAFPDWTIALPSDDTSCILVASTNVFGRFLNGVAPSDVCTTPAKVAQTSGRFIHAEQAVASRGPGGYRGWTNALKATFDLI
;
A
#
# COMPACT_ATOMS: atom_id res chain seq x y z
N MET A 1 -56.53 16.14 66.79
CA MET A 1 -56.39 14.86 67.53
C MET A 1 -54.93 14.70 67.91
N VAL A 2 -54.69 14.83 69.22
CA VAL A 2 -53.58 14.30 70.05
C VAL A 2 -52.20 14.11 69.41
N ALA A 3 -51.27 14.95 69.87
CA ALA A 3 -49.83 14.74 69.83
C ALA A 3 -49.41 13.63 70.81
N LEU A 4 -48.33 12.89 70.51
CA LEU A 4 -47.52 12.28 71.55
C LEU A 4 -46.05 12.13 71.12
N ARG A 5 -45.22 12.96 71.76
CA ARG A 5 -43.80 12.73 72.04
C ARG A 5 -43.69 11.69 73.16
N LEU A 6 -42.70 10.80 73.06
CA LEU A 6 -42.01 10.15 74.18
C LEU A 6 -40.54 10.04 73.74
N SER A 7 -39.61 10.87 74.23
CA SER A 7 -38.91 10.84 75.53
C SER A 7 -37.95 9.66 75.67
N GLY A 8 -36.68 9.98 75.92
CA GLY A 8 -35.53 9.10 75.77
C GLY A 8 -35.27 8.10 76.90
N SER A 9 -34.19 7.36 76.71
CA SER A 9 -33.37 6.80 77.79
C SER A 9 -31.94 6.56 77.29
N THR A 10 -31.00 7.08 78.07
CA THR A 10 -29.56 6.84 78.04
C THR A 10 -29.23 5.51 78.74
N LEU A 11 -28.17 4.82 78.32
CA LEU A 11 -27.04 4.32 79.15
C LEU A 11 -26.29 3.16 78.44
N HIS A 12 -24.95 3.30 78.36
CA HIS A 12 -23.87 2.29 78.47
C HIS A 12 -23.94 0.99 77.64
N ASP A 13 -22.88 0.38 77.10
CA ASP A 13 -21.42 0.55 77.13
C ASP A 13 -20.85 -0.42 76.07
N THR A 14 -19.58 -0.22 75.72
CA THR A 14 -18.62 -1.10 75.01
C THR A 14 -18.41 -0.93 73.49
N PRO A 15 -17.14 -1.00 73.03
CA PRO A 15 -16.73 -0.52 71.72
C PRO A 15 -16.72 -1.65 70.70
N VAL A 16 -17.45 -1.50 69.60
CA VAL A 16 -17.20 -2.31 68.41
C VAL A 16 -16.14 -1.60 67.58
N GLN A 17 -14.89 -1.94 67.84
CA GLN A 17 -13.77 -1.70 66.94
C GLN A 17 -13.97 -2.60 65.71
N THR A 18 -14.79 -2.14 64.76
CA THR A 18 -14.91 -2.80 63.45
C THR A 18 -13.69 -2.44 62.61
N ILE A 19 -12.72 -3.35 62.64
CA ILE A 19 -11.84 -3.77 61.55
C ILE A 19 -11.90 -2.85 60.32
N LEU A 20 -11.03 -1.85 60.32
CA LEU A 20 -10.70 -1.04 59.16
C LEU A 20 -9.29 -1.45 58.72
N LEU A 21 -9.16 -2.63 58.11
CA LEU A 21 -7.91 -3.13 57.53
C LEU A 21 -8.24 -4.22 56.52
N LEU A 22 -7.64 -4.09 55.32
CA LEU A 22 -7.62 -5.03 54.20
C LEU A 22 -8.72 -4.91 53.13
N VAL A 23 -8.82 -3.73 52.50
CA VAL A 23 -9.09 -3.65 51.05
C VAL A 23 -8.08 -2.71 50.39
N SER A 24 -6.79 -3.04 50.50
CA SER A 24 -5.72 -2.29 49.82
C SER A 24 -4.72 -3.19 49.09
N SER A 25 -5.10 -4.42 48.76
CA SER A 25 -4.19 -5.38 48.12
C SER A 25 -4.85 -6.28 47.09
N ALA A 26 -5.84 -5.75 46.35
CA ALA A 26 -6.44 -6.45 45.20
C ALA A 26 -6.16 -5.78 43.84
N TRP A 27 -5.32 -4.73 43.81
CA TRP A 27 -4.96 -4.00 42.58
C TRP A 27 -3.54 -4.31 42.07
N ALA A 28 -2.92 -5.41 42.51
CA ALA A 28 -1.53 -5.73 42.18
C ALA A 28 -1.36 -7.04 41.37
N TRP A 29 -2.40 -7.50 40.68
CA TRP A 29 -2.37 -8.72 39.85
C TRP A 29 -2.99 -8.56 38.46
N PHE A 30 -3.15 -7.33 37.96
CA PHE A 30 -3.17 -7.12 36.53
C PHE A 30 -1.70 -7.12 36.09
N GLY A 31 -1.18 -8.29 35.75
CA GLY A 31 0.09 -8.37 35.04
C GLY A 31 0.03 -7.42 33.86
N ASN A 32 1.07 -6.60 33.68
CA ASN A 32 1.19 -5.68 32.56
C ASN A 32 0.87 -6.46 31.27
N VAL A 33 -0.31 -6.21 30.70
CA VAL A 33 -0.57 -6.63 29.32
C VAL A 33 0.46 -5.86 28.50
N PRO A 34 1.38 -6.55 27.78
CA PRO A 34 2.37 -5.86 26.97
C PRO A 34 1.64 -4.93 26.02
N GLU A 35 2.05 -3.67 25.98
CA GLU A 35 1.52 -2.73 25.00
C GLU A 35 1.74 -3.31 23.59
N PRO A 36 0.76 -3.20 22.67
CA PRO A 36 0.89 -3.78 21.35
C PRO A 36 2.11 -3.21 20.64
N ALA A 37 2.88 -4.05 19.96
CA ALA A 37 4.10 -3.56 19.32
C ALA A 37 3.69 -2.66 18.13
N PRO A 38 4.11 -1.39 18.06
CA PRO A 38 3.75 -0.54 16.94
C PRO A 38 4.45 -1.02 15.65
N PRO A 39 3.92 -0.69 14.45
CA PRO A 39 4.58 -1.04 13.19
C PRO A 39 6.01 -0.51 13.08
N THR A 40 6.32 0.62 13.73
CA THR A 40 7.67 1.16 13.87
C THR A 40 8.66 0.19 14.52
N SER A 41 8.18 -0.78 15.32
CA SER A 41 9.03 -1.84 15.87
C SER A 41 9.69 -2.72 14.80
N CYS A 42 9.11 -2.78 13.58
CA CYS A 42 9.71 -3.49 12.45
C CYS A 42 11.07 -2.93 12.05
N LEU A 43 11.32 -1.63 12.25
CA LEU A 43 12.61 -1.01 11.92
C LEU A 43 13.78 -1.63 12.71
N ALA A 44 13.53 -2.01 13.97
CA ALA A 44 14.55 -2.62 14.82
C ALA A 44 14.61 -4.15 14.69
N LYS A 45 13.51 -4.79 14.28
CA LYS A 45 13.41 -6.26 14.13
C LYS A 45 13.98 -6.76 12.80
N SER A 46 14.05 -5.89 11.80
CA SER A 46 14.45 -6.26 10.44
C SER A 46 15.90 -5.87 10.15
N GLY A 47 16.68 -6.82 9.64
CA GLY A 47 18.06 -6.57 9.19
C GLY A 47 18.14 -6.18 7.72
N THR A 48 17.19 -6.63 6.89
CA THR A 48 17.17 -6.34 5.44
C THR A 48 15.89 -5.61 5.05
N PHE A 49 15.88 -4.94 3.91
CA PHE A 49 14.70 -4.22 3.43
C PHE A 49 13.55 -5.18 3.13
N GLU A 50 13.83 -6.38 2.61
CA GLU A 50 12.82 -7.42 2.40
C GLU A 50 12.19 -7.89 3.72
N GLN A 51 13.01 -8.05 4.78
CA GLN A 51 12.50 -8.37 6.12
C GLN A 51 11.66 -7.23 6.70
N LEU A 52 12.00 -5.96 6.42
CA LEU A 52 11.19 -4.81 6.82
C LEU A 52 9.82 -4.87 6.15
N VAL A 53 9.78 -5.08 4.84
CA VAL A 53 8.52 -5.19 4.07
C VAL A 53 7.68 -6.37 4.58
N GLN A 54 8.28 -7.53 4.82
CA GLN A 54 7.58 -8.69 5.38
C GLN A 54 6.99 -8.39 6.77
N CYS A 55 7.76 -7.74 7.64
CA CYS A 55 7.29 -7.33 8.97
C CYS A 55 6.12 -6.35 8.87
N LEU A 56 6.24 -5.30 8.05
CA LEU A 56 5.18 -4.29 7.85
C LEU A 56 3.94 -4.90 7.18
N ASN A 57 4.10 -5.87 6.27
CA ASN A 57 2.98 -6.57 5.66
C ASN A 57 2.19 -7.40 6.69
N SER A 58 2.84 -7.91 7.73
CA SER A 58 2.16 -8.66 8.81
C SER A 58 1.19 -7.80 9.63
N TYR A 59 1.34 -6.48 9.61
CA TYR A 59 0.43 -5.52 10.24
C TYR A 59 -0.81 -5.21 9.38
N THR A 60 -0.87 -5.67 8.12
CA THR A 60 -2.00 -5.41 7.22
C THR A 60 -3.34 -5.74 7.88
N VAL A 61 -4.29 -4.80 7.81
CA VAL A 61 -5.63 -4.98 8.36
C VAL A 61 -6.33 -6.13 7.62
N PRO A 62 -6.80 -7.20 8.30
CA PRO A 62 -7.40 -8.35 7.64
C PRO A 62 -8.73 -8.04 6.94
N ALA A 63 -9.25 -9.03 6.21
CA ALA A 63 -10.59 -8.95 5.63
C ALA A 63 -11.67 -8.90 6.74
N LYS A 64 -12.76 -8.18 6.48
CA LYS A 64 -13.95 -8.10 7.35
C LYS A 64 -13.65 -7.63 8.78
N THR A 65 -12.61 -6.82 8.96
CA THR A 65 -12.24 -6.24 10.26
C THR A 65 -13.10 -5.04 10.61
N TYR A 66 -13.44 -4.20 9.64
CA TYR A 66 -14.18 -2.98 9.88
C TYR A 66 -15.69 -3.19 9.79
N ASP A 67 -16.41 -2.51 10.67
CA ASP A 67 -17.80 -2.09 10.50
C ASP A 67 -17.86 -0.63 9.99
N ALA A 68 -19.05 -0.03 9.99
CA ALA A 68 -19.21 1.34 9.49
C ALA A 68 -18.46 2.38 10.34
N ASP A 69 -18.51 2.24 11.67
CA ASP A 69 -17.95 3.23 12.60
C ASP A 69 -16.42 3.14 12.61
N THR A 70 -15.88 1.93 12.71
CA THR A 70 -14.43 1.68 12.69
C THR A 70 -13.80 1.97 11.33
N TYR A 71 -14.53 1.73 10.22
CA TYR A 71 -14.08 2.17 8.90
C TYR A 71 -14.00 3.69 8.80
N ALA A 72 -15.01 4.40 9.30
CA ALA A 72 -15.06 5.86 9.29
C ALA A 72 -13.93 6.45 10.14
N GLU A 73 -13.67 5.90 11.33
CA GLU A 73 -12.55 6.31 12.17
C GLU A 73 -11.19 6.03 11.51
N ALA A 74 -11.09 4.94 10.75
CA ALA A 74 -9.87 4.59 10.04
C ALA A 74 -9.63 5.46 8.79
N GLN A 75 -10.63 6.15 8.23
CA GLN A 75 -10.40 7.07 7.10
C GLN A 75 -9.66 8.34 7.55
N PRO A 76 -8.80 8.92 6.69
CA PRO A 76 -8.23 10.23 6.97
C PRO A 76 -9.33 11.29 6.96
N THR A 77 -9.26 12.23 7.90
CA THR A 77 -9.93 13.53 7.81
C THR A 77 -9.29 14.38 6.70
N ASP A 78 -9.95 15.46 6.24
CA ASP A 78 -9.37 16.33 5.20
C ASP A 78 -7.97 16.87 5.55
N PRO A 79 -7.70 17.36 6.79
CA PRO A 79 -6.34 17.79 7.17
C PRO A 79 -5.34 16.64 7.15
N GLN A 80 -5.74 15.43 7.56
CA GLN A 80 -4.88 14.25 7.51
C GLN A 80 -4.58 13.81 6.08
N LEU A 81 -5.57 13.86 5.17
CA LEU A 81 -5.36 13.51 3.77
C LEU A 81 -4.44 14.52 3.09
N ALA A 82 -4.59 15.81 3.37
CA ALA A 82 -3.70 16.86 2.88
C ALA A 82 -2.25 16.66 3.39
N ALA A 83 -2.11 16.36 4.69
CA ALA A 83 -0.81 16.08 5.29
C ALA A 83 -0.19 14.76 4.76
N TRP A 84 -0.99 13.72 4.52
CA TRP A 84 -0.59 12.47 3.89
C TRP A 84 -0.02 12.71 2.48
N THR A 85 -0.75 13.42 1.64
CA THR A 85 -0.29 13.81 0.29
C THR A 85 1.01 14.61 0.35
N SER A 86 1.11 15.56 1.29
CA SER A 86 2.33 16.38 1.49
C SER A 86 3.52 15.54 1.97
N ALA A 87 3.28 14.55 2.84
CA ALA A 87 4.31 13.64 3.32
C ALA A 87 4.84 12.74 2.18
N VAL A 88 3.96 12.24 1.32
CA VAL A 88 4.36 11.47 0.12
C VAL A 88 5.22 12.33 -0.83
N GLN A 89 4.83 13.58 -1.07
CA GLN A 89 5.63 14.51 -1.89
C GLN A 89 6.98 14.83 -1.24
N THR A 90 7.01 15.03 0.09
CA THR A 90 8.23 15.25 0.86
C THR A 90 9.19 14.07 0.72
N LEU A 91 8.68 12.84 0.82
CA LEU A 91 9.46 11.62 0.65
C LEU A 91 10.20 11.62 -0.69
N MET A 92 9.54 12.04 -1.76
CA MET A 92 10.13 12.10 -3.11
C MET A 92 11.29 13.09 -3.25
N THR A 93 11.50 13.99 -2.28
CA THR A 93 12.64 14.94 -2.26
C THR A 93 13.86 14.44 -1.50
N VAL A 94 13.77 13.31 -0.78
CA VAL A 94 14.83 12.82 0.13
C VAL A 94 16.10 12.33 -0.59
N GLY A 95 15.99 11.92 -1.85
CA GLY A 95 16.99 11.11 -2.58
C GLY A 95 18.39 11.72 -2.83
N THR A 96 18.89 12.63 -2.00
CA THR A 96 20.28 13.12 -2.02
C THR A 96 20.90 13.31 -0.63
N SER A 97 20.17 13.12 0.48
CA SER A 97 20.65 13.45 1.83
C SER A 97 21.27 12.28 2.59
N ASN A 98 21.20 11.05 2.07
CA ASN A 98 21.53 9.80 2.76
C ASN A 98 20.73 9.53 4.06
N THR A 99 19.90 10.48 4.52
CA THR A 99 19.03 10.37 5.70
C THR A 99 17.65 10.96 5.44
N CYS A 100 16.69 10.60 6.28
CA CYS A 100 15.33 11.15 6.36
C CYS A 100 15.21 12.45 7.15
N THR A 101 16.30 12.99 7.70
CA THR A 101 16.23 13.99 8.79
C THR A 101 15.32 15.18 8.46
N ALA A 102 15.39 15.71 7.25
CA ALA A 102 14.53 16.82 6.82
C ALA A 102 13.05 16.40 6.71
N ALA A 103 12.76 15.19 6.22
CA ALA A 103 11.41 14.66 6.15
C ALA A 103 10.83 14.40 7.54
N ILE A 104 11.62 13.82 8.46
CA ILE A 104 11.23 13.60 9.86
C ILE A 104 10.75 14.90 10.51
N ALA A 105 11.47 16.00 10.29
CA ALA A 105 11.11 17.30 10.85
C ALA A 105 9.78 17.89 10.33
N THR A 106 9.20 17.33 9.26
CA THR A 106 7.92 17.83 8.71
C THR A 106 6.68 17.27 9.41
N ILE A 107 6.81 16.18 10.17
CA ILE A 107 5.72 15.61 10.98
C ILE A 107 6.01 15.93 12.45
N ASP A 108 5.71 17.17 12.84
CA ASP A 108 5.78 17.67 14.22
C ASP A 108 4.39 17.76 14.86
N GLU A 109 4.30 18.24 16.10
CA GLU A 109 3.05 18.38 16.85
C GLU A 109 1.95 19.23 16.19
N ASN A 110 2.29 20.04 15.18
CA ASN A 110 1.35 20.84 14.41
C ASN A 110 0.89 20.14 13.11
N ASN A 111 1.51 19.02 12.74
CA ASN A 111 1.13 18.23 11.57
C ASN A 111 -0.03 17.28 11.91
N ALA A 112 -1.03 17.19 11.03
CA ALA A 112 -2.20 16.32 11.22
C ALA A 112 -1.88 14.82 11.24
N LEU A 113 -0.69 14.41 10.80
CA LEU A 113 -0.17 13.04 10.89
C LEU A 113 0.55 12.74 12.21
N TYR A 114 0.82 13.74 13.04
CA TYR A 114 1.55 13.56 14.28
C TYR A 114 0.91 12.51 15.18
N GLY A 115 1.72 11.56 15.66
CA GLY A 115 1.24 10.42 16.44
C GLY A 115 0.52 9.34 15.63
N ILE A 116 0.33 9.51 14.31
CA ILE A 116 -0.32 8.53 13.43
C ILE A 116 0.70 7.95 12.46
N TYR A 117 1.50 8.80 11.81
CA TYR A 117 2.54 8.42 10.85
C TYR A 117 3.86 9.11 11.19
N THR A 118 4.97 8.47 10.79
CA THR A 118 6.30 9.04 10.95
C THR A 118 7.20 8.64 9.78
N PHE A 119 8.22 9.46 9.54
CA PHE A 119 9.35 9.06 8.71
C PHE A 119 10.39 8.35 9.56
N ALA A 120 11.06 7.37 8.98
CA ALA A 120 12.16 6.68 9.62
C ALA A 120 13.27 6.33 8.63
N ASP A 121 14.50 6.47 9.09
CA ASP A 121 15.66 5.91 8.42
C ASP A 121 15.68 4.39 8.59
N PHE A 122 15.96 3.69 7.50
CA PHE A 122 16.24 2.26 7.52
C PHE A 122 17.48 1.96 6.68
N THR A 123 18.45 1.28 7.28
CA THR A 123 19.68 0.85 6.58
C THR A 123 19.64 -0.66 6.42
N ASP A 124 19.69 -1.12 5.19
CA ASP A 124 19.78 -2.53 4.87
C ASP A 124 21.18 -3.06 5.20
N SER A 125 21.25 -4.06 6.08
CA SER A 125 22.52 -4.61 6.56
C SER A 125 23.27 -5.48 5.53
N GLU A 126 22.62 -5.93 4.45
CA GLU A 126 23.29 -6.74 3.42
C GLU A 126 24.14 -5.90 2.48
N ASN A 127 23.68 -4.68 2.17
CA ASN A 127 24.33 -3.82 1.17
C ASN A 127 24.61 -2.38 1.65
N ASN A 128 24.27 -2.06 2.91
CA ASN A 128 24.37 -0.72 3.50
C ASN A 128 23.57 0.37 2.76
N ALA A 129 22.61 -0.01 1.91
CA ALA A 129 21.72 0.95 1.26
C ALA A 129 20.77 1.54 2.31
N ALA A 130 20.64 2.85 2.31
CA ALA A 130 19.75 3.58 3.21
C ALA A 130 18.46 3.98 2.49
N TYR A 131 17.36 3.89 3.21
CA TYR A 131 16.00 4.15 2.74
C TYR A 131 15.29 5.06 3.72
N CYS A 132 14.41 5.89 3.17
CA CYS A 132 13.46 6.65 3.94
C CYS A 132 12.09 6.02 3.84
N VAL A 133 11.48 5.74 4.98
CA VAL A 133 10.22 5.01 5.06
C VAL A 133 9.17 5.85 5.79
N LEU A 134 8.02 6.07 5.16
CA LEU A 134 6.83 6.65 5.79
C LEU A 134 5.95 5.51 6.29
N ILE A 135 5.82 5.37 7.60
CA ILE A 135 5.13 4.25 8.25
C ILE A 135 4.17 4.72 9.33
N GLU A 136 3.14 3.91 9.58
CA GLU A 136 2.21 4.17 10.66
C GLU A 136 2.89 3.92 12.02
N SER A 137 2.69 4.82 12.97
CA SER A 137 3.25 4.76 14.33
C SER A 137 2.37 3.99 15.30
N THR A 138 1.11 3.76 14.95
CA THR A 138 0.10 3.16 15.83
C THR A 138 -0.30 1.76 15.38
N GLY A 139 -0.34 0.83 16.33
CA GLY A 139 -0.86 -0.52 16.12
C GLY A 139 -2.02 -0.83 17.08
N THR A 140 -2.84 -1.80 16.70
CA THR A 140 -3.87 -2.40 17.56
C THR A 140 -3.30 -3.54 18.39
N GLU A 141 -4.04 -4.01 19.40
CA GLU A 141 -3.68 -5.17 20.24
C GLU A 141 -3.45 -6.48 19.48
N ALA A 142 -3.92 -6.58 18.23
CA ALA A 142 -3.73 -7.75 17.38
C ALA A 142 -2.50 -7.61 16.45
N ASP A 143 -1.58 -6.68 16.75
CA ASP A 143 -0.45 -6.31 15.89
C ASP A 143 -0.92 -6.05 14.45
N LYS A 144 -1.93 -5.18 14.32
CA LYS A 144 -2.44 -4.67 13.03
C LYS A 144 -2.37 -3.16 13.00
N TYR A 145 -2.27 -2.58 11.82
CA TYR A 145 -2.39 -1.13 11.64
C TYR A 145 -3.69 -0.62 12.25
N SER A 146 -3.63 0.53 12.90
CA SER A 146 -4.82 1.19 13.46
C SER A 146 -5.62 1.86 12.33
N LYS A 147 -4.91 2.54 11.43
CA LYS A 147 -5.46 3.20 10.24
C LYS A 147 -5.31 2.33 9.01
N GLY A 148 -4.11 1.84 8.69
CA GLY A 148 -3.85 0.96 7.55
C GLY A 148 -3.83 1.69 6.20
N TRP A 149 -3.35 2.94 6.15
CA TRP A 149 -3.25 3.70 4.90
C TRP A 149 -2.14 3.18 3.97
N GLY A 150 -1.24 2.37 4.51
CA GLY A 150 -0.10 1.77 3.81
C GLY A 150 1.22 2.33 4.30
N PHE A 151 2.29 1.92 3.62
CA PHE A 151 3.62 2.48 3.83
C PHE A 151 4.28 2.80 2.49
N LEU A 152 5.22 3.74 2.54
CA LEU A 152 6.01 4.15 1.40
C LEU A 152 7.48 4.11 1.72
N ALA A 153 8.31 3.82 0.72
CA ALA A 153 9.74 3.92 0.84
C ALA A 153 10.38 4.56 -0.40
N VAL A 154 11.47 5.28 -0.19
CA VAL A 154 12.38 5.76 -1.24
C VAL A 154 13.83 5.53 -0.81
N PRO A 155 14.78 5.39 -1.76
CA PRO A 155 16.19 5.44 -1.44
C PRO A 155 16.59 6.83 -0.92
N THR A 156 17.48 6.92 0.07
CA THR A 156 18.01 8.23 0.55
C THR A 156 19.17 8.75 -0.31
N PHE A 157 19.58 7.98 -1.31
CA PHE A 157 20.62 8.30 -2.28
C PHE A 157 20.02 8.53 -3.67
N ALA A 158 20.81 9.15 -4.56
CA ALA A 158 20.37 9.46 -5.89
C ALA A 158 20.20 8.17 -6.71
N VAL A 159 18.98 7.91 -7.15
CA VAL A 159 18.68 6.86 -8.13
C VAL A 159 18.24 7.50 -9.45
N PRO A 160 18.82 7.11 -10.60
CA PRO A 160 18.43 7.62 -11.91
C PRO A 160 17.07 7.06 -12.37
N SER A 161 16.60 6.00 -11.72
CA SER A 161 15.35 5.32 -12.01
C SER A 161 14.14 6.22 -11.84
N ARG A 162 13.16 6.03 -12.72
CA ARG A 162 11.80 6.60 -12.63
C ARG A 162 10.74 5.48 -12.60
N LEU A 163 11.16 4.32 -12.11
CA LEU A 163 10.28 3.19 -11.87
C LEU A 163 9.70 3.31 -10.47
N HIS A 164 8.37 3.26 -10.37
CA HIS A 164 7.63 3.23 -9.13
C HIS A 164 6.94 1.87 -9.01
N LEU A 165 7.13 1.20 -7.88
CA LEU A 165 6.55 -0.12 -7.62
C LEU A 165 5.45 0.01 -6.59
N SER A 166 4.39 -0.79 -6.75
CA SER A 166 3.36 -0.90 -5.73
C SER A 166 2.67 -2.25 -5.69
N ALA A 167 2.15 -2.59 -4.52
CA ALA A 167 1.28 -3.75 -4.29
C ALA A 167 -0.01 -3.26 -3.59
N PRO A 168 -1.11 -3.13 -4.33
CA PRO A 168 -2.36 -2.60 -3.77
C PRO A 168 -3.11 -3.63 -2.91
N HIS A 169 -2.89 -4.93 -3.07
CA HIS A 169 -3.72 -5.97 -2.45
C HIS A 169 -2.93 -6.87 -1.49
N PRO A 170 -2.35 -6.35 -0.40
CA PRO A 170 -1.66 -7.17 0.59
C PRO A 170 -2.59 -8.27 1.15
N ILE A 171 -2.02 -9.42 1.49
CA ILE A 171 -2.70 -10.67 1.89
C ILE A 171 -3.51 -11.32 0.76
N PHE A 172 -4.34 -10.56 0.03
CA PHE A 172 -5.19 -11.10 -1.04
C PHE A 172 -4.37 -11.53 -2.25
N ASP A 173 -3.43 -10.68 -2.66
CA ASP A 173 -2.47 -10.96 -3.71
C ASP A 173 -1.18 -11.47 -3.09
N GLU A 174 -1.24 -12.70 -2.54
CA GLU A 174 -0.14 -13.36 -1.79
C GLU A 174 1.24 -13.12 -2.43
N ASP A 175 2.23 -12.81 -1.59
CA ASP A 175 3.64 -12.52 -1.95
C ASP A 175 3.90 -11.25 -2.78
N THR A 176 2.87 -10.52 -3.25
CA THR A 176 3.10 -9.28 -4.02
C THR A 176 3.78 -8.16 -3.23
N PRO A 177 3.51 -7.94 -1.92
CA PRO A 177 4.25 -6.95 -1.16
C PRO A 177 5.74 -7.27 -1.04
N GLU A 178 6.07 -8.52 -0.70
CA GLU A 178 7.44 -9.01 -0.57
C GLU A 178 8.17 -8.93 -1.92
N GLN A 179 7.51 -9.30 -3.01
CA GLN A 179 8.06 -9.15 -4.36
C GLN A 179 8.31 -7.67 -4.68
N ALA A 180 7.34 -6.78 -4.44
CA ALA A 180 7.51 -5.36 -4.70
C ALA A 180 8.69 -4.77 -3.91
N GLY A 181 8.85 -5.17 -2.65
CA GLY A 181 9.99 -4.81 -1.80
C GLY A 181 11.34 -5.28 -2.35
N ALA A 182 11.44 -6.56 -2.72
CA ALA A 182 12.65 -7.13 -3.30
C ALA A 182 13.01 -6.48 -4.65
N LEU A 183 12.02 -6.22 -5.51
CA LEU A 183 12.23 -5.54 -6.79
C LEU A 183 12.58 -4.06 -6.60
N PHE A 184 12.03 -3.39 -5.59
CA PHE A 184 12.38 -2.01 -5.26
C PHE A 184 13.86 -1.86 -4.95
N LYS A 185 14.38 -2.71 -4.05
CA LYS A 185 15.81 -2.77 -3.72
C LYS A 185 16.66 -3.21 -4.91
N SER A 186 16.33 -4.34 -5.52
CA SER A 186 17.22 -4.99 -6.49
C SER A 186 17.25 -4.31 -7.87
N ALA A 187 16.13 -3.73 -8.32
CA ALA A 187 16.06 -2.95 -9.56
C ALA A 187 16.45 -1.48 -9.37
N GLY A 188 16.60 -1.01 -8.12
CA GLY A 188 16.88 0.39 -7.82
C GLY A 188 15.73 1.31 -8.19
N ALA A 189 14.49 0.90 -7.86
CA ALA A 189 13.30 1.69 -8.14
C ALA A 189 13.26 2.99 -7.33
N ARG A 190 12.55 4.00 -7.83
CA ARG A 190 12.45 5.32 -7.21
C ARG A 190 11.61 5.32 -5.96
N SER A 191 10.50 4.60 -5.97
CA SER A 191 9.62 4.48 -4.80
C SER A 191 8.95 3.12 -4.73
N LEU A 192 8.54 2.78 -3.51
CA LEU A 192 7.66 1.66 -3.18
C LEU A 192 6.42 2.19 -2.47
N LEU A 193 5.24 1.69 -2.84
CA LEU A 193 3.97 1.97 -2.15
C LEU A 193 3.21 0.65 -1.94
N ILE A 194 2.94 0.30 -0.69
CA ILE A 194 2.18 -0.90 -0.32
C ILE A 194 0.95 -0.46 0.47
N ALA A 195 -0.24 -0.95 0.12
CA ALA A 195 -1.45 -0.67 0.89
C ALA A 195 -1.38 -1.31 2.28
N GLY A 196 -2.07 -0.73 3.27
CA GLY A 196 -2.06 -1.23 4.66
C GLY A 196 -3.28 -2.06 5.03
N ARG A 197 -4.21 -2.27 4.09
CA ARG A 197 -5.48 -2.97 4.30
C ARG A 197 -5.66 -4.06 3.26
N HIS A 198 -6.25 -5.16 3.67
CA HIS A 198 -6.84 -6.12 2.76
C HIS A 198 -7.95 -5.40 1.96
N ARG A 199 -8.07 -5.71 0.66
CA ARG A 199 -9.06 -5.05 -0.22
C ARG A 199 -10.52 -5.17 0.25
N GLN A 200 -10.80 -6.13 1.14
CA GLN A 200 -12.10 -6.39 1.77
C GLN A 200 -12.13 -6.14 3.29
N SER A 201 -11.23 -5.33 3.84
CA SER A 201 -11.24 -5.01 5.28
C SER A 201 -12.56 -4.40 5.74
N TYR A 202 -13.20 -3.56 4.91
CA TYR A 202 -14.60 -3.16 5.08
C TYR A 202 -15.44 -3.83 4.00
N HIS A 203 -16.30 -4.78 4.40
CA HIS A 203 -17.03 -5.64 3.47
C HIS A 203 -18.29 -4.96 2.89
N VAL A 204 -18.12 -3.73 2.41
CA VAL A 204 -19.16 -2.93 1.76
C VAL A 204 -18.70 -2.59 0.34
N PRO A 205 -19.55 -2.78 -0.69
CA PRO A 205 -19.20 -2.39 -2.04
C PRO A 205 -18.83 -0.91 -2.15
N THR A 206 -17.80 -0.60 -2.93
CA THR A 206 -17.48 0.79 -3.29
C THR A 206 -18.64 1.39 -4.09
N SER A 207 -18.79 2.72 -4.08
CA SER A 207 -19.63 3.47 -5.01
C SER A 207 -18.89 3.88 -6.30
N CYS A 208 -17.55 3.81 -6.31
CA CYS A 208 -16.70 4.30 -7.40
C CYS A 208 -16.76 3.39 -8.64
N ILE A 209 -16.09 2.24 -8.62
CA ILE A 209 -16.12 1.29 -9.73
C ILE A 209 -17.32 0.34 -9.55
N GLN A 210 -18.37 0.56 -10.35
CA GLN A 210 -19.47 -0.38 -10.47
C GLN A 210 -19.26 -1.32 -11.67
N PRO A 211 -19.05 -2.63 -11.46
CA PRO A 211 -18.93 -3.56 -12.56
C PRO A 211 -20.26 -3.66 -13.32
N LEU A 212 -20.18 -3.79 -14.65
CA LEU A 212 -21.35 -3.89 -15.52
C LEU A 212 -22.16 -5.18 -15.32
N ASN A 213 -21.62 -6.17 -14.61
CA ASN A 213 -22.29 -7.40 -14.25
C ASN A 213 -22.16 -7.68 -12.75
N ASN A 214 -23.11 -8.46 -12.21
CA ASN A 214 -23.19 -8.78 -10.78
C ASN A 214 -22.18 -9.84 -10.29
N ARG A 215 -21.21 -10.25 -11.13
CA ARG A 215 -20.28 -11.34 -10.78
C ARG A 215 -19.00 -10.85 -10.12
N THR A 216 -18.69 -9.56 -10.27
CA THR A 216 -17.55 -8.92 -9.60
C THR A 216 -18.09 -7.92 -8.60
N ILE A 217 -17.46 -7.83 -7.44
CA ILE A 217 -17.76 -6.81 -6.43
C ILE A 217 -16.43 -6.19 -6.03
N TYR A 218 -16.33 -4.87 -6.18
CA TYR A 218 -15.24 -4.09 -5.62
C TYR A 218 -15.69 -3.47 -4.30
N PHE A 219 -14.79 -3.37 -3.34
CA PHE A 219 -15.11 -2.97 -1.97
C PHE A 219 -14.54 -1.59 -1.68
N LYS A 220 -15.10 -0.90 -0.70
CA LYS A 220 -14.62 0.43 -0.27
C LYS A 220 -13.15 0.46 0.11
N THR A 221 -12.63 -0.65 0.65
CA THR A 221 -11.22 -0.81 1.02
C THR A 221 -10.35 -1.34 -0.11
N ASP A 222 -10.83 -1.43 -1.35
CA ASP A 222 -10.05 -1.87 -2.50
C ASP A 222 -9.27 -0.69 -3.10
N PRO A 223 -7.95 -0.58 -2.86
CA PRO A 223 -7.19 0.61 -3.25
C PRO A 223 -6.97 0.75 -4.76
N ALA A 224 -7.26 -0.30 -5.54
CA ALA A 224 -7.22 -0.22 -7.00
C ALA A 224 -8.55 0.25 -7.61
N HIS A 225 -9.66 0.27 -6.84
CA HIS A 225 -11.01 0.46 -7.35
C HIS A 225 -11.85 1.48 -6.57
N ASP A 226 -11.25 2.17 -5.60
CA ASP A 226 -11.92 3.17 -4.78
C ASP A 226 -10.99 4.38 -4.58
N ILE A 227 -11.50 5.58 -4.87
CA ILE A 227 -10.74 6.83 -4.81
C ILE A 227 -10.67 7.42 -3.40
N GLU A 228 -11.48 6.94 -2.46
CA GLU A 228 -11.44 7.35 -1.05
C GLU A 228 -10.30 6.64 -0.30
N GLN A 229 -9.60 5.69 -0.93
CA GLN A 229 -8.47 5.02 -0.30
C GLN A 229 -7.19 5.89 -0.35
N PRO A 230 -6.46 6.05 0.77
CA PRO A 230 -5.21 6.82 0.82
C PRO A 230 -4.13 6.37 -0.17
N PHE A 231 -4.18 5.11 -0.60
CA PHE A 231 -3.32 4.56 -1.64
C PHE A 231 -3.50 5.28 -3.00
N PHE A 232 -4.73 5.65 -3.36
CA PHE A 232 -5.00 6.41 -4.59
C PHE A 232 -4.39 7.81 -4.50
N ALA A 233 -4.61 8.52 -3.38
CA ALA A 233 -4.02 9.82 -3.13
C ALA A 233 -2.48 9.78 -3.13
N ALA A 234 -1.88 8.77 -2.49
CA ALA A 234 -0.43 8.55 -2.51
C ALA A 234 0.10 8.29 -3.94
N SER A 235 -0.62 7.50 -4.74
CA SER A 235 -0.23 7.21 -6.12
C SER A 235 -0.23 8.47 -7.00
N ILE A 236 -1.25 9.33 -6.85
CA ILE A 236 -1.29 10.65 -7.51
C ILE A 236 -0.11 11.52 -7.05
N ALA A 237 0.10 11.63 -5.73
CA ALA A 237 1.16 12.44 -5.15
C ALA A 237 2.55 12.03 -5.65
N LEU A 238 2.82 10.72 -5.78
CA LEU A 238 4.05 10.19 -6.37
C LEU A 238 4.20 10.60 -7.84
N PHE A 239 3.14 10.48 -8.63
CA PHE A 239 3.16 10.88 -10.05
C PHE A 239 3.39 12.37 -10.24
N GLU A 240 2.70 13.21 -9.46
CA GLU A 240 2.85 14.66 -9.51
C GLU A 240 4.27 15.07 -9.10
N ALA A 241 4.80 14.51 -8.01
CA ALA A 241 6.16 14.77 -7.56
C ALA A 241 7.20 14.35 -8.61
N GLN A 242 7.06 13.16 -9.21
CA GLN A 242 7.96 12.69 -10.27
C GLN A 242 7.86 13.56 -11.53
N THR A 243 6.67 14.05 -11.86
CA THR A 243 6.44 14.92 -13.03
C THR A 243 7.01 16.32 -12.82
N ALA A 244 6.92 16.85 -11.59
CA ALA A 244 7.49 18.14 -11.21
C ALA A 244 9.03 18.10 -11.04
N ALA A 245 9.60 16.93 -10.77
CA ALA A 245 11.04 16.76 -10.61
C ALA A 245 11.82 17.00 -11.92
N PRO A 246 13.11 17.38 -11.85
CA PRO A 246 13.96 17.51 -13.02
C PRO A 246 13.96 16.24 -13.89
N GLY A 247 13.72 16.42 -15.19
CA GLY A 247 13.58 15.32 -16.14
C GLY A 247 12.21 14.63 -16.13
N GLY A 248 11.29 15.01 -15.25
CA GLY A 248 9.88 14.63 -15.24
C GLY A 248 9.63 13.12 -15.26
N CYS A 249 8.53 12.74 -15.91
CA CYS A 249 8.13 11.34 -16.13
C CYS A 249 7.96 11.06 -17.64
N PRO A 250 9.04 10.94 -18.43
CA PRO A 250 8.94 10.64 -19.86
C PRO A 250 8.36 9.24 -20.08
N ALA A 251 7.41 9.11 -21.01
CA ALA A 251 6.68 7.86 -21.22
C ALA A 251 7.56 6.66 -21.62
N ALA A 252 8.75 6.90 -22.15
CA ALA A 252 9.68 5.85 -22.55
C ALA A 252 10.46 5.21 -21.39
N SER A 253 10.69 5.93 -20.28
CA SER A 253 11.58 5.46 -19.20
C SER A 253 11.04 5.69 -17.79
N CYS A 254 9.80 6.19 -17.67
CA CYS A 254 9.08 6.32 -16.41
C CYS A 254 7.88 5.39 -16.39
N ALA A 255 7.69 4.64 -15.31
CA ALA A 255 6.56 3.74 -15.16
C ALA A 255 6.13 3.58 -13.71
N PHE A 256 4.84 3.32 -13.55
CA PHE A 256 4.17 2.95 -12.31
C PHE A 256 3.67 1.52 -12.49
N LEU A 257 4.44 0.57 -11.96
CA LEU A 257 4.15 -0.85 -12.02
C LEU A 257 3.40 -1.28 -10.77
N GLN A 258 2.16 -1.75 -10.94
CA GLN A 258 1.35 -2.36 -9.90
C GLN A 258 1.41 -3.89 -10.05
N LEU A 259 1.94 -4.54 -9.02
CA LEU A 259 2.05 -5.99 -8.96
C LEU A 259 0.78 -6.57 -8.35
N HIS A 260 0.17 -7.48 -9.09
CA HIS A 260 -1.03 -8.21 -8.71
C HIS A 260 -0.83 -9.73 -8.81
N ALA A 261 -1.74 -10.44 -8.15
CA ALA A 261 -1.83 -11.87 -8.17
C ALA A 261 -3.05 -12.35 -8.96
N LYS A 262 -2.86 -13.40 -9.75
CA LYS A 262 -3.98 -14.13 -10.34
C LYS A 262 -4.12 -15.54 -9.77
N ALA A 263 -5.36 -15.98 -9.63
CA ALA A 263 -5.68 -17.37 -9.32
C ALA A 263 -5.21 -18.30 -10.46
N THR A 264 -4.92 -19.56 -10.14
CA THR A 264 -4.47 -20.56 -11.13
C THR A 264 -5.47 -20.79 -12.26
N THR A 265 -6.76 -20.57 -12.00
CA THR A 265 -7.85 -20.70 -12.99
C THR A 265 -8.06 -19.45 -13.84
N THR A 266 -7.52 -18.29 -13.44
CA THR A 266 -7.73 -17.02 -14.14
C THR A 266 -6.52 -16.71 -15.03
N CYS A 267 -6.77 -16.48 -16.32
CA CYS A 267 -5.71 -16.34 -17.34
C CYS A 267 -4.68 -17.48 -17.23
N ALA A 268 -5.15 -18.73 -17.15
CA ALA A 268 -4.37 -19.87 -16.70
C ALA A 268 -3.15 -20.19 -17.59
N LYS A 269 -3.15 -19.73 -18.85
CA LYS A 269 -2.08 -19.93 -19.82
C LYS A 269 -0.84 -19.08 -19.52
N ASP A 270 -1.04 -17.94 -18.87
CA ASP A 270 0.00 -16.93 -18.68
C ASP A 270 0.70 -17.13 -17.34
N LYS A 271 2.03 -17.03 -17.34
CA LYS A 271 2.81 -16.91 -16.09
C LYS A 271 2.78 -15.49 -15.57
N ALA A 272 2.81 -14.51 -16.48
CA ALA A 272 2.48 -13.13 -16.20
C ALA A 272 1.66 -12.54 -17.36
N PHE A 273 0.68 -11.72 -17.01
CA PHE A 273 -0.13 -10.95 -17.96
C PHE A 273 0.05 -9.47 -17.66
N LEU A 274 0.58 -8.71 -18.62
CA LEU A 274 0.88 -7.29 -18.47
C LEU A 274 -0.12 -6.44 -19.24
N SER A 275 -0.60 -5.36 -18.64
CA SER A 275 -1.54 -4.43 -19.27
C SER A 275 -1.19 -2.97 -18.95
N ALA A 276 -1.57 -2.06 -19.85
CA ALA A 276 -1.52 -0.61 -19.64
C ALA A 276 -2.85 -0.03 -19.13
N GLY A 277 -3.80 -0.86 -18.68
CA GLY A 277 -5.10 -0.39 -18.17
C GLY A 277 -6.12 -0.04 -19.25
N LEU A 278 -5.95 -0.57 -20.46
CA LEU A 278 -6.91 -0.46 -21.56
C LEU A 278 -7.90 -1.63 -21.56
N GLY A 279 -9.04 -1.47 -22.23
CA GLY A 279 -10.07 -2.50 -22.36
C GLY A 279 -9.73 -3.60 -23.39
N HIS A 280 -10.78 -4.24 -23.91
CA HIS A 280 -10.70 -5.31 -24.93
C HIS A 280 -11.36 -4.92 -26.25
N THR A 281 -11.64 -3.63 -26.49
CA THR A 281 -12.13 -3.25 -27.82
C THR A 281 -11.03 -3.51 -28.86
N PRO A 282 -11.37 -3.71 -30.15
CA PRO A 282 -10.35 -3.89 -31.18
C PRO A 282 -9.29 -2.78 -31.21
N LEU A 283 -9.69 -1.54 -30.90
CA LEU A 283 -8.78 -0.40 -30.81
C LEU A 283 -7.84 -0.52 -29.60
N ASP A 284 -8.35 -0.94 -28.45
CA ASP A 284 -7.54 -1.16 -27.23
C ASP A 284 -6.49 -2.25 -27.47
N VAL A 285 -6.88 -3.35 -28.11
CA VAL A 285 -5.98 -4.47 -28.41
C VAL A 285 -4.91 -4.05 -29.43
N ALA A 286 -5.29 -3.29 -30.47
CA ALA A 286 -4.36 -2.80 -31.49
C ALA A 286 -3.26 -1.88 -30.93
N TRP A 287 -3.52 -1.19 -29.82
CA TRP A 287 -2.50 -0.37 -29.14
C TRP A 287 -1.28 -1.19 -28.70
N TYR A 288 -1.46 -2.48 -28.37
CA TYR A 288 -0.38 -3.38 -27.99
C TYR A 288 0.37 -4.00 -29.18
N THR A 289 -0.06 -3.78 -30.43
CA THR A 289 0.58 -4.39 -31.62
C THR A 289 1.25 -3.39 -32.56
N ASP A 290 1.02 -2.09 -32.37
CA ASP A 290 1.67 -1.06 -33.20
C ASP A 290 3.22 -1.04 -33.06
N ALA A 291 3.90 -0.26 -33.90
CA ALA A 291 5.36 -0.14 -33.85
C ALA A 291 5.88 0.79 -32.72
N THR A 292 5.00 1.46 -31.99
CA THR A 292 5.38 2.43 -30.97
C THR A 292 5.94 1.70 -29.76
N TYR A 293 7.19 2.01 -29.38
CA TYR A 293 7.78 1.51 -28.14
C TYR A 293 7.01 2.05 -26.93
N ARG A 294 6.72 1.16 -25.98
CA ARG A 294 6.08 1.50 -24.70
C ARG A 294 6.64 0.60 -23.59
N PRO A 295 6.75 1.09 -22.34
CA PRO A 295 7.33 0.34 -21.24
C PRO A 295 6.75 -1.06 -21.05
N VAL A 296 5.43 -1.24 -21.16
CA VAL A 296 4.78 -2.56 -21.03
C VAL A 296 5.23 -3.57 -22.09
N LYS A 297 5.51 -3.11 -23.33
CA LYS A 297 6.05 -3.94 -24.41
C LYS A 297 7.51 -4.29 -24.15
N GLY A 298 8.31 -3.29 -23.76
CA GLY A 298 9.70 -3.47 -23.37
C GLY A 298 9.84 -4.48 -22.24
N LEU A 299 9.00 -4.37 -21.22
CA LEU A 299 8.98 -5.28 -20.07
C LEU A 299 8.62 -6.71 -20.48
N LYS A 300 7.62 -6.92 -21.34
CA LYS A 300 7.34 -8.26 -21.88
C LYS A 300 8.56 -8.83 -22.59
N SER A 301 9.19 -8.06 -23.49
CA SER A 301 10.37 -8.52 -24.22
C SER A 301 11.53 -8.87 -23.29
N ALA A 302 11.76 -8.04 -22.26
CA ALA A 302 12.83 -8.26 -21.29
C ALA A 302 12.55 -9.46 -20.36
N LEU A 303 11.28 -9.72 -20.00
CA LEU A 303 10.91 -10.91 -19.22
C LEU A 303 11.13 -12.21 -20.01
N LEU A 304 11.02 -12.16 -21.34
CA LEU A 304 11.28 -13.30 -22.22
C LEU A 304 12.76 -13.42 -22.62
N ALA A 305 13.65 -12.56 -22.10
CA ALA A 305 15.07 -12.63 -22.38
C ALA A 305 15.73 -13.86 -21.71
N PRO A 306 16.86 -14.35 -22.24
CA PRO A 306 17.53 -15.56 -21.72
C PRO A 306 17.93 -15.50 -20.24
N ASP A 307 18.15 -14.30 -19.71
CA ASP A 307 18.54 -14.06 -18.32
C ASP A 307 17.36 -13.78 -17.37
N ALA A 308 16.13 -13.85 -17.90
CA ALA A 308 14.88 -13.75 -17.15
C ALA A 308 14.08 -15.07 -17.26
N PHE A 309 13.06 -15.13 -18.12
CA PHE A 309 12.13 -16.25 -18.22
C PHE A 309 11.85 -16.67 -19.67
N PRO A 310 12.86 -17.19 -20.41
CA PRO A 310 12.71 -17.50 -21.83
C PRO A 310 11.65 -18.57 -22.13
N ASP A 311 11.36 -19.45 -21.16
CA ASP A 311 10.39 -20.55 -21.31
C ASP A 311 8.98 -20.21 -20.78
N TRP A 312 8.75 -18.98 -20.31
CA TRP A 312 7.46 -18.58 -19.75
C TRP A 312 6.52 -17.99 -20.81
N THR A 313 5.22 -18.17 -20.60
CA THR A 313 4.21 -17.41 -21.32
C THR A 313 4.03 -16.06 -20.63
N ILE A 314 4.51 -14.99 -21.26
CA ILE A 314 4.28 -13.60 -20.84
C ILE A 314 3.40 -12.93 -21.89
N ALA A 315 2.18 -12.53 -21.51
CA ALA A 315 1.17 -12.05 -22.45
C ALA A 315 0.82 -10.57 -22.22
N LEU A 316 0.48 -9.90 -23.31
CA LEU A 316 -0.28 -8.64 -23.36
C LEU A 316 -1.73 -8.94 -23.76
N PRO A 317 -2.65 -7.96 -23.69
CA PRO A 317 -4.01 -8.14 -24.18
C PRO A 317 -4.10 -8.51 -25.67
N SER A 318 -3.06 -8.24 -26.45
CA SER A 318 -2.95 -8.69 -27.85
C SER A 318 -2.52 -10.14 -28.05
N ASP A 319 -1.91 -10.77 -27.04
CA ASP A 319 -1.47 -12.18 -27.12
C ASP A 319 -2.52 -13.12 -26.52
N ASP A 320 -3.17 -12.71 -25.43
CA ASP A 320 -4.32 -13.41 -24.84
C ASP A 320 -5.51 -12.46 -24.68
N THR A 321 -6.34 -12.38 -25.72
CA THR A 321 -7.57 -11.58 -25.71
C THR A 321 -8.65 -12.15 -24.81
N SER A 322 -8.47 -13.36 -24.27
CA SER A 322 -9.42 -14.00 -23.36
C SER A 322 -9.16 -13.69 -21.88
N CYS A 323 -7.94 -13.24 -21.55
CA CYS A 323 -7.60 -12.83 -20.20
C CYS A 323 -8.26 -11.50 -19.83
N ILE A 324 -9.17 -11.52 -18.86
CA ILE A 324 -9.96 -10.34 -18.46
C ILE A 324 -9.24 -9.37 -17.51
N LEU A 325 -8.05 -9.72 -17.01
CA LEU A 325 -7.33 -8.97 -15.97
C LEU A 325 -6.51 -7.82 -16.56
N VAL A 326 -7.16 -6.97 -17.36
CA VAL A 326 -6.52 -5.86 -18.08
C VAL A 326 -6.44 -4.56 -17.28
N ALA A 327 -6.95 -4.53 -16.04
CA ALA A 327 -6.97 -3.34 -15.18
C ALA A 327 -7.66 -2.09 -15.78
N SER A 328 -8.62 -2.26 -16.69
CA SER A 328 -9.40 -1.15 -17.27
C SER A 328 -10.28 -0.41 -16.26
N THR A 329 -10.48 -0.99 -15.08
CA THR A 329 -11.21 -0.42 -13.95
C THR A 329 -10.30 0.14 -12.86
N ASN A 330 -8.98 0.06 -13.02
CA ASN A 330 -8.06 0.59 -12.03
C ASN A 330 -8.10 2.12 -12.03
N VAL A 331 -8.46 2.73 -10.90
CA VAL A 331 -8.68 4.19 -10.81
C VAL A 331 -7.39 4.98 -11.04
N PHE A 332 -6.25 4.49 -10.56
CA PHE A 332 -4.95 5.13 -10.79
C PHE A 332 -4.47 4.92 -12.24
N GLY A 333 -4.69 3.74 -12.79
CA GLY A 333 -4.41 3.46 -14.21
C GLY A 333 -5.22 4.38 -15.14
N ARG A 334 -6.50 4.63 -14.84
CA ARG A 334 -7.34 5.60 -15.57
C ARG A 334 -6.77 7.02 -15.46
N PHE A 335 -6.39 7.45 -14.26
CA PHE A 335 -5.75 8.76 -14.04
C PHE A 335 -4.48 8.93 -14.88
N LEU A 336 -3.55 7.97 -14.82
CA LEU A 336 -2.29 8.02 -15.59
C LEU A 336 -2.52 7.99 -17.11
N ASN A 337 -3.65 7.46 -17.55
CA ASN A 337 -4.07 7.43 -18.95
C ASN A 337 -4.98 8.62 -19.33
N GLY A 338 -4.93 9.71 -18.56
CA GLY A 338 -5.52 11.00 -18.94
C GLY A 338 -7.01 11.17 -18.61
N VAL A 339 -7.58 10.30 -17.77
CA VAL A 339 -8.92 10.51 -17.20
C VAL A 339 -8.80 11.48 -16.02
N ALA A 340 -9.67 12.50 -15.97
CA ALA A 340 -9.66 13.47 -14.87
C ALA A 340 -9.96 12.78 -13.52
N PRO A 341 -9.36 13.22 -12.40
CA PRO A 341 -9.61 12.63 -11.08
C PRO A 341 -11.09 12.53 -10.69
N SER A 342 -11.94 13.48 -11.08
CA SER A 342 -13.39 13.45 -10.83
C SER A 342 -14.12 12.32 -11.58
N ASP A 343 -13.53 11.82 -12.65
CA ASP A 343 -14.19 10.95 -13.62
C ASP A 343 -13.61 9.52 -13.61
N VAL A 344 -12.51 9.26 -12.88
CA VAL A 344 -11.83 7.95 -12.88
C VAL A 344 -12.72 6.80 -12.40
N CYS A 345 -13.78 7.08 -11.65
CA CYS A 345 -14.76 6.06 -11.24
C CYS A 345 -15.63 5.57 -12.40
N THR A 346 -15.98 6.44 -13.34
CA THR A 346 -17.02 6.15 -14.35
C THR A 346 -16.49 6.11 -15.77
N THR A 347 -15.36 6.77 -16.03
CA THR A 347 -14.81 6.94 -17.38
C THR A 347 -13.63 6.01 -17.61
N PRO A 348 -13.71 5.07 -18.57
CA PRO A 348 -12.56 4.25 -18.95
C PRO A 348 -11.51 5.09 -19.70
N ALA A 349 -10.24 4.67 -19.60
CA ALA A 349 -9.15 5.24 -20.36
C ALA A 349 -9.34 5.07 -21.87
N LYS A 350 -8.80 5.99 -22.67
CA LYS A 350 -8.83 5.95 -24.14
C LYS A 350 -7.43 5.80 -24.71
N VAL A 351 -7.30 4.98 -25.75
CA VAL A 351 -6.05 4.74 -26.51
C VAL A 351 -5.30 6.04 -26.86
N ALA A 352 -6.00 7.09 -27.29
CA ALA A 352 -5.40 8.36 -27.67
C ALA A 352 -4.67 9.10 -26.53
N GLN A 353 -4.97 8.78 -25.28
CA GLN A 353 -4.40 9.42 -24.09
C GLN A 353 -3.45 8.48 -23.32
N THR A 354 -3.49 7.18 -23.59
CA THR A 354 -2.66 6.17 -22.93
C THR A 354 -1.20 6.25 -23.39
N SER A 355 -0.31 6.59 -22.45
CA SER A 355 1.14 6.69 -22.72
C SER A 355 1.91 5.41 -22.42
N GLY A 356 1.32 4.45 -21.69
CA GLY A 356 1.99 3.23 -21.23
C GLY A 356 2.84 3.38 -19.97
N ARG A 357 2.68 4.50 -19.24
CA ARG A 357 3.33 4.72 -17.93
C ARG A 357 2.73 3.83 -16.84
N PHE A 358 1.43 3.58 -16.90
CA PHE A 358 0.80 2.59 -16.03
C PHE A 358 1.11 1.20 -16.55
N ILE A 359 1.64 0.34 -15.70
CA ILE A 359 1.82 -1.09 -15.98
C ILE A 359 1.13 -1.86 -14.86
N HIS A 360 0.23 -2.73 -15.25
CA HIS A 360 -0.42 -3.71 -14.39
C HIS A 360 0.17 -5.07 -14.69
N ALA A 361 0.62 -5.81 -13.68
CA ALA A 361 1.19 -7.14 -13.86
C ALA A 361 0.46 -8.18 -13.01
N GLU A 362 -0.28 -9.05 -13.68
CA GLU A 362 -1.02 -10.16 -13.06
C GLU A 362 -0.21 -11.44 -13.13
N GLN A 363 0.13 -11.98 -11.98
CA GLN A 363 1.21 -12.97 -11.89
C GLN A 363 0.75 -14.28 -11.27
N ALA A 364 1.19 -15.40 -11.84
CA ALA A 364 1.06 -16.70 -11.21
C ALA A 364 2.01 -16.84 -10.01
N VAL A 365 1.72 -17.75 -9.07
CA VAL A 365 2.52 -17.98 -7.85
C VAL A 365 4.03 -18.13 -8.14
N ALA A 366 4.39 -18.89 -9.17
CA ALA A 366 5.80 -19.09 -9.56
C ALA A 366 6.55 -17.79 -9.91
N SER A 367 5.83 -16.75 -10.33
CA SER A 367 6.38 -15.43 -10.67
C SER A 367 6.64 -14.55 -9.44
N ARG A 368 5.87 -14.76 -8.37
CA ARG A 368 5.86 -13.88 -7.18
C ARG A 368 6.72 -14.38 -6.03
N GLY A 369 7.20 -15.62 -6.09
CA GLY A 369 8.11 -16.15 -5.09
C GLY A 369 9.57 -15.73 -5.32
N PRO A 370 10.46 -15.95 -4.33
CA PRO A 370 11.89 -15.56 -4.41
C PRO A 370 12.64 -16.08 -5.63
N GLY A 371 12.26 -17.26 -6.15
CA GLY A 371 12.83 -17.83 -7.37
C GLY A 371 12.59 -17.00 -8.63
N GLY A 372 11.56 -16.14 -8.65
CA GLY A 372 11.27 -15.22 -9.75
C GLY A 372 11.98 -13.86 -9.63
N TYR A 373 12.45 -13.47 -8.45
CA TYR A 373 12.90 -12.07 -8.22
C TYR A 373 14.02 -11.67 -9.15
N ARG A 374 15.05 -12.51 -9.31
CA ARG A 374 16.18 -12.22 -10.21
C ARG A 374 15.74 -11.97 -11.65
N GLY A 375 14.84 -12.79 -12.19
CA GLY A 375 14.36 -12.63 -13.57
C GLY A 375 13.59 -11.33 -13.76
N TRP A 376 12.73 -10.98 -12.80
CA TRP A 376 12.06 -9.68 -12.77
C TRP A 376 13.03 -8.51 -12.63
N THR A 377 14.02 -8.60 -11.74
CA THR A 377 15.06 -7.57 -11.57
C THR A 377 15.78 -7.31 -12.88
N ASN A 378 16.23 -8.36 -13.57
CA ASN A 378 16.92 -8.26 -14.85
C ASN A 378 16.03 -7.60 -15.90
N ALA A 379 14.77 -8.04 -16.00
CA ALA A 379 13.82 -7.48 -16.95
C ALA A 379 13.52 -6.00 -16.69
N LEU A 380 13.33 -5.60 -15.43
CA LEU A 380 13.10 -4.21 -15.05
C LEU A 380 14.31 -3.34 -15.36
N LYS A 381 15.52 -3.81 -15.04
CA LYS A 381 16.74 -3.07 -15.35
C LYS A 381 16.94 -2.87 -16.85
N ALA A 382 16.72 -3.91 -17.64
CA ALA A 382 16.81 -3.84 -19.10
C ALA A 382 15.72 -2.96 -19.73
N THR A 383 14.52 -2.92 -19.14
CA THR A 383 13.40 -2.12 -19.68
C THR A 383 13.59 -0.63 -19.45
N PHE A 384 14.15 -0.25 -18.29
CA PHE A 384 14.22 1.13 -17.84
C PHE A 384 15.64 1.71 -17.82
N ASP A 385 16.57 1.07 -18.52
CA ASP A 385 17.98 1.46 -18.61
C ASP A 385 18.63 1.72 -17.24
N LEU A 386 18.42 0.81 -16.29
CA LEU A 386 18.90 0.92 -14.90
C LEU A 386 20.24 0.19 -14.67
N ILE A 387 21.02 -0.01 -15.74
CA ILE A 387 22.26 -0.78 -15.77
C ILE A 387 23.46 0.16 -15.87
#